data_AF-A0A7J7I0A9-F1
#
_entry.id   AF-A0A7J7I0A9-F1
#
_cell.length_a   1.000
_cell.length_b   1.000
_cell.length_c   1.000
_cell.angle_alpha   90.00
_cell.angle_beta   90.00
_cell.angle_gamma   90.00
#
_symmetry.space_group_name_H-M   'P 1'
#
loop_
_entity.id
_entity.type
_entity.pdbx_description
1 polymer ?
#
loop_
_entity_poly.entity_id
_entity_poly.type
_entity_poly.pdbx_seq_one_letter_code
_entity_poly.pdbx_strand_id
1 'polypeptide(L)'
;MFGVVFPDRSFPMDISNFAQIDPTHWILDMNTFVGDACDSIREVCIFLLNGLYLLPDKALAVYIQSLGSPLIYCGAVTVVLPSAVLSLRWPEPGVQMQLTSPNVAPLSAKIGISVEDLATLPFLDVAA
;
A
#
# COMPACT_ATOMS: atom_id res chain seq x y z
N MET A 1 -9.51 -2.09 11.17
CA MET A 1 -9.35 -0.79 10.49
C MET A 1 -7.93 -0.32 10.74
N PHE A 2 -7.28 0.20 9.71
CA PHE A 2 -5.86 0.52 9.74
C PHE A 2 -5.65 2.02 9.54
N GLY A 3 -4.48 2.49 9.95
CA GLY A 3 -3.98 3.81 9.63
C GLY A 3 -2.68 3.73 8.86
N VAL A 4 -2.44 4.75 8.04
CA VAL A 4 -1.23 4.91 7.25
C VAL A 4 -0.65 6.31 7.45
N VAL A 5 0.66 6.41 7.62
CA VAL A 5 1.41 7.67 7.65
C VAL A 5 2.56 7.56 6.66
N PHE A 6 2.77 8.60 5.85
CA PHE A 6 3.99 8.78 5.10
C PHE A 6 4.91 9.71 5.90
N PRO A 7 6.05 9.21 6.43
CA PRO A 7 6.95 10.02 7.25
C PRO A 7 7.33 11.33 6.55
N ASP A 8 7.27 12.44 7.29
CA ASP A 8 7.58 13.80 6.82
C ASP A 8 6.75 14.30 5.62
N ARG A 9 5.65 13.61 5.31
CA ARG A 9 4.83 13.86 4.11
C ARG A 9 3.33 13.92 4.41
N SER A 10 2.84 13.24 5.43
CA SER A 10 1.42 13.24 5.77
C SER A 10 1.15 13.26 7.27
N PHE A 11 -0.05 13.71 7.64
CA PHE A 11 -0.68 13.31 8.88
C PHE A 11 -1.19 11.86 8.78
N PRO A 12 -1.54 11.21 9.90
CA PRO A 12 -2.21 9.91 9.87
C PRO A 12 -3.48 9.92 9.01
N MET A 13 -3.51 9.02 8.04
CA MET A 13 -4.62 8.77 7.14
C MET A 13 -5.35 7.51 7.59
N ASP A 14 -6.66 7.50 7.45
CA ASP A 14 -7.49 6.33 7.76
C ASP A 14 -7.97 5.65 6.48
N ILE A 15 -8.70 4.54 6.66
CA ILE A 15 -9.24 3.72 5.57
C ILE A 15 -10.10 4.52 4.56
N SER A 16 -10.70 5.65 4.97
CA SER A 16 -11.58 6.47 4.14
C SER A 16 -10.80 7.22 3.05
N ASN A 17 -9.49 7.36 3.20
CA ASN A 17 -8.61 7.90 2.16
C ASN A 17 -8.32 6.89 1.04
N PHE A 18 -8.73 5.63 1.21
CA PHE A 18 -8.49 4.56 0.25
C PHE A 18 -9.79 4.19 -0.48
N ALA A 19 -9.68 3.89 -1.76
CA ALA A 19 -10.74 3.24 -2.50
C ALA A 19 -10.81 1.77 -2.10
N GLN A 20 -11.91 1.35 -1.47
CA GLN A 20 -12.16 -0.05 -1.17
C GLN A 20 -12.57 -0.77 -2.46
N ILE A 21 -11.78 -1.76 -2.89
CA ILE A 21 -12.11 -2.55 -4.08
C ILE A 21 -12.94 -3.78 -3.72
N ASP A 22 -12.76 -4.31 -2.51
CA ASP A 22 -13.54 -5.40 -1.93
C ASP A 22 -13.42 -5.39 -0.39
N PRO A 23 -14.08 -6.31 0.36
CA PRO A 23 -14.05 -6.32 1.83
C PRO A 23 -12.66 -6.42 2.48
N THR A 24 -11.65 -6.91 1.76
CA THR A 24 -10.31 -7.20 2.28
C THR A 24 -9.21 -6.42 1.56
N HIS A 25 -9.54 -5.61 0.55
CA HIS A 25 -8.55 -4.90 -0.25
C HIS A 25 -8.91 -3.42 -0.44
N TRP A 26 -7.89 -2.57 -0.32
CA TRP A 26 -7.99 -1.11 -0.45
C TRP A 26 -6.84 -0.57 -1.30
N ILE A 27 -7.10 0.49 -2.06
CA ILE A 27 -6.12 1.14 -2.93
C ILE A 27 -6.06 2.62 -2.63
N LEU A 28 -4.85 3.14 -2.44
CA LEU A 28 -4.55 4.57 -2.49
C LEU A 28 -3.97 4.91 -3.86
N ASP A 29 -4.62 5.84 -4.54
CA ASP A 29 -4.13 6.41 -5.80
C ASP A 29 -3.11 7.52 -5.50
N MET A 30 -1.85 7.29 -5.88
CA MET A 30 -0.76 8.23 -5.59
C MET A 30 -0.85 9.52 -6.40
N ASN A 31 -1.52 9.53 -7.55
CA ASN A 31 -1.70 10.76 -8.33
C ASN A 31 -2.58 11.77 -7.56
N THR A 32 -3.61 11.28 -6.86
CA THR A 32 -4.43 12.12 -5.98
C THR A 32 -3.64 12.66 -4.79
N PHE A 33 -2.63 11.90 -4.33
CA PHE A 33 -1.88 12.20 -3.12
C PHE A 33 -0.64 13.09 -3.36
N VAL A 34 0.20 12.74 -4.34
CA VAL A 34 1.49 13.38 -4.65
C VAL A 34 1.69 13.66 -6.14
N GLY A 35 0.69 13.41 -6.99
CA GLY A 35 0.83 13.52 -8.43
C GLY A 35 1.85 12.49 -8.97
N ASP A 36 2.74 12.96 -9.85
CA ASP A 36 3.78 12.13 -10.45
C ASP A 36 4.98 11.86 -9.52
N ALA A 37 5.01 12.45 -8.32
CA ALA A 37 6.16 12.37 -7.41
C ALA A 37 6.11 11.16 -6.46
N CYS A 38 5.62 10.00 -6.91
CA CYS A 38 5.54 8.79 -6.08
C CYS A 38 6.91 8.33 -5.54
N ASP A 39 7.99 8.51 -6.32
CA ASP A 39 9.38 8.20 -5.92
C ASP A 39 9.86 9.02 -4.71
N SER A 40 9.17 10.12 -4.39
CA SER A 40 9.47 10.93 -3.20
C SER A 40 8.96 10.28 -1.90
N ILE A 41 8.08 9.28 -2.00
CA ILE A 41 7.53 8.51 -0.89
C ILE A 41 8.33 7.23 -0.75
N ARG A 42 9.28 7.23 0.19
CA ARG A 42 10.23 6.11 0.35
C ARG A 42 9.85 5.14 1.45
N GLU A 43 8.95 5.55 2.32
CA GLU A 43 8.57 4.78 3.50
C GLU A 43 7.08 4.98 3.78
N VAL A 44 6.48 3.97 4.39
CA VAL A 44 5.11 4.01 4.88
C VAL A 44 5.07 3.39 6.26
N CYS A 45 4.50 4.11 7.22
CA CYS A 45 4.14 3.56 8.51
C CYS A 45 2.69 3.08 8.44
N ILE A 46 2.50 1.78 8.62
CA ILE A 46 1.17 1.17 8.69
C ILE A 46 0.93 0.67 10.11
N PHE A 47 -0.29 0.83 10.60
CA PHE A 47 -0.66 0.39 11.94
C PHE A 47 -2.14 0.00 12.06
N LEU A 48 -2.43 -0.90 13.00
CA LEU A 48 -3.79 -1.31 13.35
C LEU A 48 -4.40 -0.32 14.35
N LEU A 49 -5.65 0.08 14.14
CA LEU A 49 -6.39 0.95 15.06
C LEU A 49 -7.03 0.14 16.20
N ASN A 50 -6.91 0.67 17.44
CA ASN A 50 -7.22 0.07 18.76
C ASN A 50 -8.69 -0.42 18.99
N GLY A 51 -9.25 -1.26 18.11
CA GLY A 51 -10.56 -1.85 18.34
C GLY A 51 -11.07 -2.82 17.28
N LEU A 52 -10.35 -3.02 16.18
CA LEU A 52 -10.72 -3.97 15.14
C LEU A 52 -9.59 -4.97 14.94
N TYR A 53 -9.72 -6.10 15.63
CA TYR A 53 -8.75 -7.17 15.63
C TYR A 53 -8.71 -7.84 14.26
N LEU A 54 -7.54 -7.80 13.65
CA LEU A 54 -7.19 -8.76 12.61
C LEU A 54 -7.22 -10.17 13.24
N LEU A 55 -7.63 -11.19 12.50
CA LEU A 55 -7.56 -12.55 13.03
C LEU A 55 -6.09 -12.95 13.26
N PRO A 56 -5.78 -13.84 14.23
CA PRO A 56 -4.40 -14.20 14.55
C PRO A 56 -3.62 -14.84 13.39
N ASP A 57 -4.32 -15.49 12.46
CA ASP A 57 -3.80 -16.12 11.24
C ASP A 57 -3.78 -15.16 10.04
N LYS A 58 -4.12 -13.89 10.24
CA LYS A 58 -4.20 -12.88 9.19
C LYS A 58 -3.15 -11.79 9.39
N ALA A 59 -2.77 -11.19 8.28
CA ALA A 59 -1.81 -10.10 8.20
C ALA A 59 -2.35 -8.99 7.30
N LEU A 60 -2.03 -7.74 7.63
CA LEU A 60 -2.37 -6.58 6.82
C LEU A 60 -1.14 -6.21 5.98
N ALA A 61 -1.15 -6.67 4.73
CA ALA A 61 -0.07 -6.55 3.78
C ALA A 61 -0.13 -5.24 3.00
N VAL A 62 1.05 -4.69 2.73
CA VAL A 62 1.25 -3.50 1.90
C VAL A 62 1.90 -3.91 0.60
N TYR A 63 1.34 -3.39 -0.49
CA TYR A 63 1.84 -3.57 -1.84
C TYR A 63 2.03 -2.22 -2.52
N ILE A 64 2.99 -2.14 -3.43
CA ILE A 64 3.19 -0.99 -4.30
C ILE A 64 3.13 -1.38 -5.76
N GLN A 65 2.70 -0.45 -6.59
CA GLN A 65 2.69 -0.58 -8.04
C GLN A 65 3.04 0.76 -8.65
N SER A 66 4.09 0.79 -9.47
CA SER A 66 4.35 1.89 -10.41
C SER A 66 3.54 1.70 -11.69
N LEU A 67 3.48 2.74 -12.52
CA LEU A 67 2.79 2.76 -13.80
C LEU A 67 3.03 1.48 -14.62
N GLY A 68 1.99 0.69 -14.92
CA GLY A 68 2.12 -0.49 -15.78
C GLY A 68 3.00 -1.63 -15.24
N SER A 69 3.50 -1.52 -14.00
CA SER A 69 4.28 -2.57 -13.32
C SER A 69 3.36 -3.55 -12.58
N PRO A 70 3.83 -4.76 -12.22
CA PRO A 70 3.09 -5.64 -11.30
C PRO A 70 3.04 -5.06 -9.87
N LEU A 71 2.08 -5.52 -9.06
CA LEU A 71 2.09 -5.24 -7.63
C LEU A 71 3.26 -5.98 -6.95
N ILE A 72 3.96 -5.30 -6.06
CA ILE A 72 5.09 -5.82 -5.30
C ILE A 72 4.77 -5.74 -3.81
N TYR A 73 4.94 -6.85 -3.10
CA TYR A 73 4.80 -6.92 -1.64
C TYR A 73 5.94 -6.16 -0.95
N CYS A 74 5.58 -5.32 0.04
CA CYS A 74 6.54 -4.51 0.80
C CYS A 74 6.70 -4.98 2.25
N GLY A 75 5.72 -5.69 2.79
CA GLY A 75 5.68 -6.08 4.19
C GLY A 75 4.26 -6.11 4.73
N ALA A 76 4.09 -6.51 5.98
CA ALA A 76 2.79 -6.55 6.61
C ALA A 76 2.87 -6.32 8.12
N VAL A 77 1.72 -6.03 8.73
CA VAL A 77 1.54 -5.96 10.18
C VAL A 77 0.55 -7.02 10.64
N THR A 78 0.67 -7.44 11.89
CA THR A 78 -0.16 -8.49 12.50
C THR A 78 -0.64 -8.04 13.87
N VAL A 79 -1.44 -8.84 14.56
CA VAL A 79 -1.83 -8.54 15.94
C VAL A 79 -0.65 -8.53 16.92
N VAL A 80 0.43 -9.29 16.64
CA VAL A 80 1.63 -9.32 17.49
C VAL A 80 2.63 -8.21 17.16
N LEU A 81 2.61 -7.73 15.91
CA LEU A 81 3.37 -6.57 15.46
C LEU A 81 2.38 -5.58 14.80
N PRO A 82 1.68 -4.77 15.61
CA PRO A 82 0.52 -4.00 15.16
C PRO A 82 0.89 -2.76 14.35
N SER A 83 2.18 -2.45 14.22
CA SER A 83 2.68 -1.33 13.45
C SER A 83 4.08 -1.61 12.91
N ALA A 84 4.39 -1.10 11.72
CA ALA A 84 5.72 -1.17 11.14
C ALA A 84 5.94 0.01 10.19
N VAL A 85 7.21 0.44 10.08
CA VAL A 85 7.66 1.31 8.99
C VAL A 85 8.24 0.41 7.90
N LEU A 86 7.70 0.50 6.70
CA LEU A 86 8.06 -0.32 5.55
C LEU A 86 8.72 0.55 4.50
N SER A 87 9.88 0.14 3.99
CA SER A 87 10.52 0.81 2.85
C SER A 87 9.80 0.50 1.54
N LEU A 88 9.48 1.55 0.78
CA LEU A 88 8.86 1.46 -0.53
C LEU A 88 9.93 1.56 -1.61
N ARG A 89 10.27 0.42 -2.22
CA ARG A 89 11.16 0.35 -3.38
C ARG A 89 10.31 0.33 -4.65
N TRP A 90 9.89 1.52 -5.09
CA TRP A 90 9.07 1.67 -6.30
C TRP A 90 9.70 0.93 -7.49
N PRO A 91 8.96 0.02 -8.15
CA PRO A 91 9.46 -0.60 -9.35
C PRO A 91 9.62 0.43 -10.46
N GLU A 92 10.48 0.13 -11.43
CA GLU A 92 10.51 0.92 -12.65
C GLU A 92 9.13 0.90 -13.33
N PRO A 93 8.64 2.05 -13.83
CA PRO A 93 7.46 2.09 -14.67
C PRO A 93 7.57 1.07 -15.80
N GLY A 94 6.57 0.20 -15.92
CA GLY A 94 6.50 -0.76 -17.01
C GLY A 94 6.44 -0.02 -18.36
N VAL A 95 7.29 -0.43 -19.31
CA VAL A 95 7.26 0.08 -20.69
C VAL A 95 6.04 -0.51 -21.40
N GLN A 96 4.84 -0.09 -21.02
CA GLN A 96 3.67 -0.23 -21.87
C GLN A 96 3.50 1.06 -22.66
N MET A 97 4.17 1.11 -23.82
CA MET A 97 3.74 1.97 -24.92
C MET A 97 2.33 1.52 -25.32
N GLN A 98 1.30 2.17 -24.78
CA GLN A 98 -0.07 1.98 -25.27
C GLN A 98 -0.69 3.32 -25.58
N LEU A 99 -1.18 3.39 -26.82
CA LEU A 99 -1.86 4.55 -27.39
C LEU A 99 -2.93 5.02 -26.42
N THR A 100 -2.88 6.30 -26.09
CA THR A 100 -3.92 7.02 -25.37
C THR A 100 -5.25 6.85 -26.09
N SER A 101 -6.04 5.86 -25.68
CA SER A 101 -7.49 5.93 -25.89
C SER A 101 -8.00 7.00 -24.93
N PRO A 102 -8.75 8.01 -25.39
CA PRO A 102 -9.14 9.18 -24.59
C PRO A 102 -10.09 8.86 -23.41
N ASN A 103 -10.36 7.58 -23.13
CA ASN A 103 -11.33 7.13 -22.13
C ASN A 103 -10.76 6.19 -21.06
N VAL A 104 -9.42 6.06 -20.97
CA VAL A 104 -8.77 5.32 -19.88
C VAL A 104 -8.27 6.33 -18.85
N ALA A 105 -8.68 6.16 -17.58
CA ALA A 105 -8.16 6.97 -16.49
C ALA A 105 -6.62 6.96 -16.51
N PRO A 106 -5.95 8.10 -16.27
CA PRO A 106 -4.50 8.16 -16.32
C PRO A 106 -3.92 7.07 -15.42
N LEU A 107 -3.03 6.25 -16.00
CA LEU A 107 -2.30 5.26 -15.22
C LEU A 107 -1.58 6.02 -14.10
N SER A 108 -1.67 5.50 -12.88
CA SER A 108 -1.12 6.12 -11.68
C SER A 108 -0.43 5.07 -10.83
N ALA A 109 0.60 5.48 -10.09
CA ALA A 109 1.19 4.64 -9.06
C ALA A 109 0.17 4.40 -7.92
N LYS A 110 0.25 3.24 -7.29
CA LYS A 110 -0.75 2.79 -6.31
C LYS A 110 -0.07 2.16 -5.12
N ILE A 111 -0.68 2.36 -3.95
CA ILE A 111 -0.41 1.58 -2.74
C ILE A 111 -1.64 0.72 -2.47
N GLY A 112 -1.45 -0.59 -2.47
CA GLY A 112 -2.49 -1.56 -2.13
C GLY A 112 -2.33 -2.02 -0.69
N ILE A 113 -3.44 -2.12 0.03
CA ILE A 113 -3.52 -2.70 1.37
C ILE A 113 -4.43 -3.91 1.29
N SER A 114 -3.98 -5.07 1.78
CA SER A 114 -4.73 -6.34 1.72
C SER A 114 -4.75 -7.04 3.07
N VAL A 115 -5.86 -7.69 3.41
CA VAL A 115 -5.90 -8.70 4.48
C VAL A 115 -5.58 -10.06 3.87
N GLU A 116 -4.41 -10.59 4.20
CA GLU A 116 -3.88 -11.85 3.67
C GLU A 116 -3.76 -12.90 4.77
N ASP A 117 -3.64 -14.16 4.35
CA ASP A 117 -3.22 -15.23 5.27
C ASP A 117 -1.74 -15.06 5.64
N LEU A 118 -1.42 -15.13 6.93
CA LEU A 118 -0.04 -14.99 7.38
C LEU A 118 0.87 -16.08 6.78
N ALA A 119 0.32 -17.27 6.51
CA ALA A 119 1.09 -18.38 5.94
C ALA A 119 1.40 -18.22 4.44
N THR A 120 0.69 -17.34 3.73
CA THR A 120 0.90 -17.11 2.28
C THR A 120 1.86 -15.97 1.99
N LEU A 121 2.15 -15.14 2.98
CA LEU A 121 2.99 -13.97 2.80
C LEU A 121 4.48 -14.32 2.78
N PRO A 122 5.29 -13.60 1.96
CA PRO A 122 6.73 -13.59 2.11
C PRO A 122 7.12 -13.14 3.53
N PHE A 123 8.31 -13.54 3.97
CA PHE A 123 8.83 -13.23 5.30
C PHE A 123 8.63 -11.75 5.66
N LEU A 124 8.21 -11.48 6.90
CA LEU A 124 8.01 -10.13 7.43
C LEU A 124 9.38 -9.50 7.69
N ASP A 125 10.02 -8.97 6.65
CA ASP A 125 11.25 -8.21 6.80
C ASP A 125 10.90 -6.78 7.23
N VAL A 126 10.74 -6.59 8.55
CA VAL A 126 10.62 -5.26 9.13
C VAL A 126 12.03 -4.82 9.47
N ALA A 127 12.60 -3.94 8.64
CA ALA A 127 13.86 -3.28 8.98
C ALA A 127 13.65 -2.54 10.31
N ALA A 128 14.40 -2.98 11.33
CA ALA A 128 14.38 -2.42 12.68
C ALA A 128 15.17 -1.11 12.79
#